data_AF-A0A7W0F6X1-F1
#
_entry.id   AF-A0A7W0F6X1-F1
#
_cell.length_a   1.000
_cell.length_b   1.000
_cell.length_c   1.000
_cell.angle_alpha   90.00
_cell.angle_beta   90.00
_cell.angle_gamma   90.00
#
_symmetry.space_group_name_H-M   'P 1'
#
loop_
_entity.id
_entity.type
_entity.pdbx_description
1 polymer ?
#
loop_
_entity_poly.entity_id
_entity_poly.type
_entity_poly.pdbx_seq_one_letter_code
_entity_poly.pdbx_strand_id
1 'polypeptide(L)'
;IMPMFFLSGAMYPVKLLPEALRFAAKLNPLTYGVDALKHVISPLAHGPMSPDFSIVTDLAVIIALSVIFVFAGAKAFERRG
;
A
#
# COMPACT_ATOMS: atom_id res chain seq x y z
N ILE A 1 0.24 -14.61 -3.58
CA ILE A 1 -0.49 -13.55 -2.83
C ILE A 1 -0.17 -13.51 -1.33
N MET A 2 0.01 -14.66 -0.66
CA MET A 2 0.19 -14.73 0.80
C MET A 2 1.29 -13.83 1.39
N PRO A 3 2.54 -13.80 0.85
CA PRO A 3 3.59 -12.94 1.41
C PRO A 3 3.25 -11.44 1.35
N MET A 4 2.63 -11.01 0.25
CA MET A 4 2.24 -9.61 0.04
C MET A 4 1.10 -9.18 0.96
N PHE A 5 0.12 -10.05 1.19
CA PHE A 5 -1.00 -9.75 2.08
C PHE A 5 -0.59 -9.69 3.55
N PHE A 6 0.38 -10.50 3.96
CA PHE A 6 0.94 -10.44 5.31
C PHE A 6 1.68 -9.12 5.56
N LEU A 7 2.45 -8.67 4.57
CA LEU A 7 3.23 -7.43 4.64
C LEU A 7 2.40 -6.15 4.44
N SER A 8 1.16 -6.23 3.95
CA SER A 8 0.37 -5.05 3.58
C SER A 8 -0.28 -4.31 4.74
N GLY A 9 -0.05 -4.71 5.99
CA GLY A 9 -0.70 -4.07 7.12
C GLY A 9 -2.13 -4.56 7.42
N ALA A 10 -2.61 -5.57 6.68
CA ALA A 10 -4.00 -6.08 6.79
C ALA A 10 -4.18 -7.04 7.97
N MET A 11 -3.20 -7.92 8.20
CA MET A 11 -3.21 -8.90 9.30
C MET A 11 -2.45 -8.39 10.54
N TYR A 12 -1.36 -7.64 10.32
CA TYR A 12 -0.50 -7.09 11.36
C TYR A 12 -0.17 -5.63 11.03
N PRO A 13 -0.21 -4.69 11.99
CA PRO A 13 0.14 -3.30 11.74
C PRO A 13 1.58 -3.16 11.24
N VAL A 14 1.81 -2.32 10.23
CA VAL A 14 3.15 -2.17 9.63
C VAL A 14 4.12 -1.55 10.63
N LYS A 15 3.66 -0.66 11.50
CA LYS A 15 4.47 -0.05 12.57
C LYS A 15 5.02 -1.04 13.60
N LEU A 16 4.41 -2.22 13.76
CA LEU A 16 4.84 -3.25 14.70
C LEU A 16 5.79 -4.27 14.09
N LEU A 17 6.04 -4.22 12.78
CA LEU A 17 6.95 -5.14 12.12
C LEU A 17 8.42 -4.84 12.46
N PRO A 18 9.28 -5.89 12.54
CA PRO A 18 10.72 -5.73 12.55
C PRO A 18 11.21 -4.88 11.37
N GLU A 19 12.31 -4.18 11.55
CA GLU A 19 12.77 -3.15 10.61
C GLU A 19 12.91 -3.62 9.15
N ALA A 20 13.48 -4.82 8.94
CA ALA A 20 13.61 -5.40 7.61
C ALA A 20 12.25 -5.65 6.93
N LEU A 21 11.27 -6.17 7.67
CA LEU A 21 9.92 -6.44 7.16
C LEU A 21 9.14 -5.15 6.96
N ARG A 22 9.35 -4.15 7.82
CA ARG A 22 8.77 -2.81 7.65
C ARG A 22 9.27 -2.13 6.38
N PHE A 23 10.55 -2.32 6.02
CA PHE A 23 11.07 -1.84 4.74
C PHE A 23 10.42 -2.58 3.57
N ALA A 24 10.33 -3.91 3.63
CA ALA A 24 9.64 -4.70 2.60
C ALA A 24 8.15 -4.32 2.45
N ALA A 25 7.46 -4.03 3.56
CA ALA A 25 6.08 -3.56 3.56
C ALA A 25 5.92 -2.21 2.86
N LYS A 26 6.87 -1.28 3.02
CA LYS A 26 6.84 0.03 2.32
C LYS A 26 7.02 -0.10 0.80
N LEU A 27 7.69 -1.14 0.33
CA LEU A 27 7.82 -1.43 -1.11
C LEU A 27 6.56 -2.07 -1.70
N ASN A 28 5.67 -2.59 -0.86
CA ASN A 28 4.45 -3.25 -1.29
C ASN A 28 3.35 -2.21 -1.54
N PRO A 29 2.88 -2.04 -2.79
CA PRO A 29 1.83 -1.06 -3.12
C PRO A 29 0.50 -1.36 -2.42
N LEU A 30 0.24 -2.63 -2.08
CA LEU A 30 -0.96 -3.04 -1.35
C LEU A 30 -1.01 -2.43 0.05
N THR A 31 0.15 -2.12 0.65
CA THR A 31 0.24 -1.50 1.98
C THR A 31 -0.55 -0.19 2.04
N TYR A 32 -0.34 0.69 1.06
CA TYR A 32 -0.99 2.00 0.99
C TYR A 32 -2.49 1.89 0.70
N GLY A 33 -2.91 0.90 -0.11
CA GLY A 33 -4.33 0.65 -0.37
C GLY A 33 -5.09 0.18 0.88
N VAL A 34 -4.49 -0.75 1.63
CA VAL A 34 -5.06 -1.22 2.90
C VAL A 34 -5.07 -0.11 3.95
N ASP A 35 -4.01 0.70 4.02
CA ASP A 35 -3.94 1.79 5.00
C ASP A 35 -4.93 2.92 4.70
N ALA A 36 -5.13 3.28 3.43
CA ALA A 36 -6.19 4.20 3.01
C ALA A 36 -7.59 3.69 3.41
N LEU A 37 -7.84 2.38 3.29
CA LEU A 37 -9.12 1.79 3.72
C LEU A 37 -9.32 1.90 5.24
N LYS A 38 -8.27 1.79 6.05
CA LYS A 38 -8.37 1.98 7.51
C LYS A 38 -8.84 3.39 7.87
N HIS A 39 -8.40 4.41 7.13
CA HIS A 39 -8.85 5.79 7.33
C HIS A 39 -10.36 5.97 7.10
N VAL A 40 -10.93 5.20 6.17
CA VAL A 40 -12.37 5.27 5.83
C VAL A 40 -13.22 4.44 6.78
N ILE A 41 -12.77 3.22 7.09
CA ILE A 41 -13.54 2.25 7.88
C ILE A 41 -13.48 2.57 9.37
N SER A 42 -12.35 3.15 9.84
CA SER A 42 -12.17 3.45 11.26
C SER A 42 -11.42 4.77 11.49
N PRO A 43 -12.05 5.91 11.16
CA PRO A 43 -11.41 7.23 11.27
C PRO A 43 -11.05 7.65 12.71
N LEU A 44 -11.65 7.02 13.71
CA LEU A 44 -11.42 7.28 15.14
C LEU A 44 -10.72 6.12 15.87
N ALA A 45 -10.14 5.16 15.13
CA ALA A 45 -9.46 4.02 15.73
C ALA A 45 -8.19 4.46 16.46
N HIS A 46 -8.26 4.49 17.79
CA HIS A 46 -7.11 4.55 18.67
C HIS A 46 -6.72 3.11 19.05
N GLY A 47 -5.81 2.51 18.28
CA GLY A 47 -5.38 1.15 18.50
C GLY A 47 -4.18 0.75 17.63
N PRO A 48 -3.62 -0.45 17.86
CA PRO A 48 -2.50 -0.95 17.07
C PRO A 48 -2.84 -1.04 15.57
N MET A 49 -4.10 -1.30 15.21
CA MET A 49 -4.60 -1.34 13.81
C MET A 49 -5.09 0.01 13.28
N SER A 50 -4.75 1.13 13.92
CA SER A 50 -4.98 2.46 13.32
C SER A 50 -4.21 2.59 12.00
N PRO A 51 -4.57 3.57 11.15
CA PRO A 51 -3.73 3.90 10.00
C PRO A 51 -2.27 4.12 10.39
N ASP A 52 -1.38 3.58 9.57
CA ASP A 52 0.08 3.60 9.74
C ASP A 52 0.70 4.84 9.06
N PHE A 53 0.07 5.34 7.98
CA PHE A 53 0.50 6.48 7.19
C PHE A 53 -0.58 7.58 7.19
N SER A 54 -0.25 8.74 6.62
CA SER A 54 -1.26 9.76 6.34
C SER A 54 -2.02 9.40 5.07
N ILE A 55 -3.34 9.63 5.05
CA ILE A 55 -4.18 9.46 3.86
C ILE A 55 -3.61 10.14 2.60
N VAL A 56 -2.91 11.27 2.76
CA VAL A 56 -2.28 11.98 1.63
C VAL A 56 -1.14 11.15 1.04
N THR A 57 -0.35 10.47 1.87
CA THR A 57 0.74 9.60 1.44
C THR A 57 0.19 8.38 0.71
N ASP A 58 -0.87 7.77 1.25
CA ASP A 58 -1.49 6.60 0.63
C ASP A 58 -2.01 6.92 -0.77
N LEU A 59 -2.78 8.00 -0.89
CA LEU A 59 -3.33 8.44 -2.16
C LEU A 59 -2.24 8.84 -3.16
N ALA A 60 -1.21 9.56 -2.71
CA ALA A 60 -0.10 9.96 -3.56
C ALA A 60 0.62 8.74 -4.17
N VAL A 61 0.90 7.72 -3.35
CA VAL A 61 1.57 6.50 -3.81
C VAL A 61 0.69 5.71 -4.77
N ILE A 62 -0.60 5.53 -4.46
CA ILE A 62 -1.54 4.80 -5.32
C ILE A 62 -1.69 5.49 -6.67
N ILE A 63 -1.86 6.82 -6.70
CA ILE A 63 -1.97 7.60 -7.94
C ILE A 63 -0.70 7.50 -8.75
N ALA A 64 0.47 7.70 -8.13
CA ALA A 64 1.76 7.62 -8.81
C ALA A 64 1.98 6.23 -9.44
N LEU A 65 1.70 5.15 -8.71
CA LEU A 65 1.83 3.79 -9.23
C LEU A 65 0.82 3.47 -10.31
N SER A 66 -0.42 3.95 -10.18
CA SER A 66 -1.46 3.79 -11.20
C SER A 66 -1.02 4.44 -12.51
N VAL A 67 -0.52 5.68 -12.44
CA VAL A 67 0.03 6.40 -13.58
C VAL A 67 1.19 5.59 -14.20
N ILE A 68 2.17 5.18 -13.40
CA ILE A 68 3.34 4.41 -13.87
C ILE A 68 2.90 3.11 -14.58
N PHE A 69 2.00 2.33 -13.98
CA PHE A 69 1.55 1.07 -14.56
C PHE A 69 0.69 1.25 -15.80
N VAL A 70 -0.14 2.28 -15.87
CA VAL A 70 -0.91 2.61 -17.07
C VAL A 70 0.02 2.96 -18.22
N PHE A 71 1.00 3.83 -18.00
CA PHE A 71 1.98 4.19 -19.03
C PHE A 71 2.89 3.02 -19.42
N ALA A 72 3.37 2.26 -18.45
CA ALA A 72 4.17 1.07 -18.71
C ALA A 72 3.38 0.02 -19.50
N GLY A 73 2.10 -0.17 -19.15
CA GLY A 73 1.17 -1.04 -19.85
C GLY A 73 0.95 -0.59 -21.29
N ALA A 74 0.56 0.67 -21.50
CA ALA A 74 0.35 1.25 -22.83
C ALA A 74 1.56 1.02 -23.74
N LYS A 75 2.77 1.36 -23.25
CA LYS A 75 4.03 1.16 -23.99
C LYS A 75 4.35 -0.32 -24.24
N ALA A 76 4.01 -1.20 -23.31
CA ALA A 76 4.23 -2.63 -23.47
C ALA A 76 3.30 -3.25 -24.53
N PHE A 77 2.07 -2.73 -24.68
CA PHE A 77 1.13 -3.15 -25.71
C PHE A 77 1.46 -2.59 -27.09
N GLU A 78 1.88 -1.32 -27.20
CA GLU A 78 2.36 -0.72 -28.46
C GLU A 78 3.53 -1.47 -29.08
N ARG A 79 4.41 -2.05 -28.26
CA ARG A 79 5.56 -2.84 -28.75
C ARG A 79 5.20 -4.22 -29.28
N ARG A 80 3.94 -4.65 -29.12
CA ARG A 80 3.47 -6.00 -29.49
C ARG A 80 2.43 -5.98 -30.62
N GLY A 81 1.99 -4.81 -31.07
CA GLY A 81 1.16 -4.60 -32.26
C GLY A 81 2.00 -4.08 -33.41
#